data_AF-D2RJS3-F1
#
_entry.id   AF-D2RJS3-F1
#
_cell.length_a   1.000
_cell.length_b   1.000
_cell.length_c   1.000
_cell.angle_alpha   90.00
_cell.angle_beta   90.00
_cell.angle_gamma   90.00
#
_symmetry.space_group_name_H-M   'P 1'
#
loop_
_entity.id
_entity.type
_entity.pdbx_description
1 polymer ?
#
loop_
_entity_poly.entity_id
_entity_poly.type
_entity_poly.pdbx_seq_one_letter_code
_entity_poly.pdbx_strand_id
1 'polypeptide(L)'
;MKNFDDENFTASHFAVSDALFLNILQSLIEAGYIGGIKIVTDKCGSAISLISPHLSLSGMEYLADNTMMKKAYRLLKGIRDVTPGV
;
A
#
# COMPACT_ATOMS: atom_id res chain seq x y z
N MET A 1 -15.77 12.30 10.35
CA MET A 1 -14.91 11.78 9.27
C MET A 1 -13.69 11.16 9.96
N LYS A 2 -13.37 9.89 9.73
CA LYS A 2 -12.09 9.34 10.25
C LYS A 2 -10.99 10.06 9.49
N ASN A 3 -10.12 10.77 10.19
CA ASN A 3 -9.00 11.47 9.57
C ASN A 3 -8.02 10.43 9.00
N PHE A 4 -7.45 10.71 7.83
CA PHE A 4 -6.36 9.90 7.29
C PHE A 4 -5.16 10.04 8.24
N ASP A 5 -4.51 8.92 8.54
CA ASP A 5 -3.35 8.88 9.43
C ASP A 5 -2.09 9.21 8.63
N ASP A 6 -1.91 10.50 8.35
CA ASP A 6 -0.79 11.02 7.56
C ASP A 6 0.56 10.68 8.22
N GLU A 7 0.63 10.68 9.56
CA GLU A 7 1.86 10.47 10.34
C GLU A 7 2.42 9.05 10.16
N ASN A 8 1.55 8.05 10.12
CA ASN A 8 1.94 6.66 9.94
C ASN A 8 1.99 6.23 8.46
N PHE A 9 1.71 7.11 7.50
CA PHE A 9 1.75 6.79 6.07
C PHE A 9 3.17 6.88 5.50
N THR A 10 4.08 6.06 6.05
CA THR A 10 5.50 6.05 5.71
C THR A 10 5.99 4.64 5.38
N ALA A 11 7.02 4.51 4.54
CA ALA A 11 7.60 3.21 4.18
C ALA A 11 8.03 2.39 5.41
N SER A 12 8.61 3.06 6.41
CA SER A 12 9.06 2.45 7.67
C SER A 12 7.90 1.87 8.48
N HIS A 13 6.74 2.53 8.53
CA HIS A 13 5.56 2.01 9.21
C HIS A 13 5.09 0.68 8.57
N PHE A 14 5.25 0.53 7.25
CA PHE A 14 4.94 -0.69 6.52
C PHE A 14 6.10 -1.70 6.44
N ALA A 15 7.23 -1.44 7.10
CA ALA A 15 8.43 -2.27 7.08
C ALA A 15 8.98 -2.58 5.67
N VAL A 16 8.90 -1.60 4.76
CA VAL A 16 9.45 -1.68 3.39
C VAL A 16 10.45 -0.55 3.13
N SER A 17 11.24 -0.67 2.06
CA SER A 17 12.12 0.42 1.63
C SER A 17 11.33 1.55 0.97
N ASP A 18 11.88 2.77 0.99
CA ASP A 18 11.27 3.94 0.34
C ASP A 18 11.04 3.70 -1.17
N ALA A 19 12.01 3.07 -1.84
CA ALA A 19 11.90 2.74 -3.26
C ALA A 19 10.73 1.79 -3.54
N LEU A 20 10.55 0.74 -2.71
CA LEU A 20 9.44 -0.19 -2.86
C LEU A 20 8.10 0.49 -2.56
N PHE A 21 8.05 1.31 -1.51
CA PHE A 21 6.86 2.05 -1.13
C PHE A 21 6.40 2.98 -2.25
N LEU A 22 7.32 3.78 -2.81
CA LEU A 22 7.04 4.66 -3.93
C LEU A 22 6.60 3.89 -5.18
N ASN A 23 7.25 2.78 -5.52
CA ASN A 23 6.85 1.95 -6.66
C ASN A 23 5.44 1.37 -6.51
N ILE A 24 5.07 0.92 -5.30
CA ILE A 24 3.71 0.42 -5.01
C ILE A 24 2.70 1.55 -5.18
N LEU A 25 2.95 2.72 -4.58
CA LEU A 25 2.06 3.87 -4.68
C LEU A 25 1.90 4.34 -6.13
N GLN A 26 2.99 4.45 -6.88
CA GLN A 26 2.96 4.81 -8.29
C GLN A 26 2.12 3.81 -9.10
N SER A 27 2.32 2.50 -8.87
CA SER A 27 1.56 1.45 -9.56
C SER A 27 0.07 1.51 -9.26
N LEU A 28 -0.32 1.80 -8.01
CA LEU A 28 -1.72 1.92 -7.61
C LEU A 28 -2.38 3.19 -8.17
N ILE A 29 -1.63 4.29 -8.28
CA ILE A 29 -2.07 5.53 -8.90
C ILE A 29 -2.27 5.32 -10.41
N GLU A 30 -1.29 4.74 -11.11
CA GLU A 30 -1.33 4.48 -12.55
C GLU A 30 -2.44 3.51 -12.93
N ALA A 31 -2.67 2.48 -12.11
CA ALA A 31 -3.80 1.57 -12.28
C ALA A 31 -5.16 2.19 -11.92
N GLY A 32 -5.17 3.41 -11.37
CA GLY A 32 -6.39 4.13 -11.02
C GLY A 32 -7.12 3.59 -9.80
N TYR A 33 -6.44 2.86 -8.90
CA TYR A 33 -7.04 2.32 -7.68
C TYR A 33 -7.09 3.32 -6.53
N ILE A 34 -6.10 4.23 -6.46
CA ILE A 34 -6.01 5.27 -5.43
C ILE A 34 -5.86 6.65 -6.08
N GLY A 35 -6.34 7.68 -5.38
CA GLY A 35 -6.30 9.06 -5.83
C GLY A 35 -6.01 10.04 -4.69
N GLY A 36 -5.75 11.31 -5.04
CA GLY A 36 -5.45 12.36 -4.07
C GLY A 36 -4.08 12.24 -3.40
N ILE A 37 -3.19 11.44 -3.99
CA ILE A 37 -1.78 11.28 -3.64
C ILE A 37 -0.95 11.66 -4.87
N LYS A 38 0.13 12.43 -4.68
CA LYS A 38 1.10 12.73 -5.73
C LYS A 38 2.49 12.29 -5.29
N ILE A 39 3.22 11.66 -6.20
CA ILE A 39 4.66 11.44 -6.06
C ILE A 39 5.36 12.58 -6.81
N VAL A 40 6.22 13.30 -6.09
CA VAL A 40 7.01 14.42 -6.63
C VAL A 40 8.47 14.01 -6.61
N THR A 41 9.12 14.07 -7.76
CA THR A 41 10.53 13.70 -7.91
C THR A 41 11.33 14.92 -8.36
N ASP A 42 12.45 15.17 -7.68
CA ASP A 42 13.41 16.21 -8.03
C ASP A 42 14.85 15.67 -7.97
N LYS A 43 15.84 16.57 -7.97
CA LYS A 43 17.28 16.19 -7.92
C LYS A 43 17.72 15.63 -6.57
N CYS A 44 16.95 15.86 -5.51
CA CYS A 44 17.23 15.43 -4.14
C CYS A 44 16.54 14.12 -3.78
N GLY A 45 15.50 13.72 -4.51
CA GLY A 45 14.85 12.43 -4.33
C GLY A 45 13.39 12.46 -4.76
N SER A 46 12.61 11.53 -4.21
CA SER A 46 11.16 11.46 -4.41
C SER A 46 10.44 11.61 -3.08
N ALA A 47 9.36 12.38 -3.07
CA ALA A 47 8.53 12.63 -1.90
C ALA A 47 7.05 12.42 -2.25
N ILE A 48 6.23 12.18 -1.21
CA ILE A 48 4.78 11.98 -1.34
C ILE A 48 4.08 13.24 -0.85
N SER A 49 3.13 13.74 -1.63
CA SER A 49 2.21 14.80 -1.25
C SER A 49 0.79 14.22 -1.13
N LEU A 50 0.25 14.29 0.09
CA LEU A 50 -1.12 13.90 0.41
C LEU A 50 -2.02 15.14 0.25
N ILE A 51 -3.00 15.07 -0.65
CA ILE A 51 -3.94 16.18 -0.92
C ILE A 51 -5.33 15.83 -0.38
N SER A 52 -5.86 14.70 -0.84
CA SER A 52 -7.12 14.14 -0.38
C SER A 52 -7.12 12.64 -0.66
N PRO A 53 -6.29 11.85 0.05
CA PRO A 53 -6.13 10.42 -0.24
C PRO A 53 -7.48 9.69 -0.22
N HIS A 54 -7.79 8.95 -1.28
CA HIS A 54 -9.02 8.17 -1.40
C HIS A 54 -8.85 6.95 -2.29
N LEU A 55 -9.77 5.99 -2.15
CA LEU A 55 -9.95 4.89 -3.09
C LEU A 55 -10.88 5.34 -4.22
N SER A 56 -10.59 4.91 -5.43
CA SER A 56 -11.54 4.98 -6.55
C SER A 56 -12.61 3.89 -6.41
N LEU A 57 -13.64 3.92 -7.27
CA LEU A 57 -14.63 2.83 -7.34
C LEU A 57 -13.96 1.50 -7.66
N SER A 58 -13.06 1.48 -8.66
CA SER A 58 -12.29 0.28 -9.01
C SER A 58 -11.35 -0.16 -7.89
N GLY A 59 -10.81 0.77 -7.10
CA GLY A 59 -10.03 0.44 -5.90
C GLY A 59 -10.88 -0.22 -4.81
N MET A 60 -12.11 0.25 -4.60
CA MET A 60 -13.05 -0.38 -3.66
C MET A 60 -13.49 -1.78 -4.12
N GLU A 61 -13.80 -1.93 -5.41
CA GLU A 61 -14.11 -3.23 -6.03
C GLU A 61 -12.91 -4.19 -5.95
N TYR A 62 -11.70 -3.69 -6.22
CA TYR A 62 -10.47 -4.47 -6.05
C TYR A 62 -10.29 -4.95 -4.60
N LEU A 63 -10.59 -4.14 -3.59
CA LEU A 63 -10.53 -4.60 -2.19
C LEU A 63 -11.61 -5.64 -1.85
N ALA A 64 -12.79 -5.52 -2.47
CA ALA A 64 -13.89 -6.46 -2.28
C ALA A 64 -13.58 -7.83 -2.94
N ASP A 65 -13.08 -7.82 -4.18
CA ASP A 65 -12.84 -9.01 -5.00
C ASP A 65 -11.43 -9.60 -4.79
N ASN A 66 -10.40 -8.75 -4.79
CA ASN A 66 -9.03 -9.12 -4.48
C ASN A 66 -8.76 -9.04 -2.98
N THR A 67 -9.32 -10.06 -2.33
CA THR A 67 -8.71 -10.78 -1.21
C THR A 67 -7.23 -11.19 -1.45
N MET A 68 -6.47 -10.64 -2.39
CA MET A 68 -5.06 -10.97 -2.64
C MET A 68 -4.22 -10.79 -1.37
N MET A 69 -4.44 -9.74 -0.56
CA MET A 69 -3.81 -9.62 0.75
C MET A 69 -4.33 -10.68 1.74
N LYS A 70 -5.61 -11.05 1.71
CA LYS A 70 -6.17 -12.18 2.48
C LYS A 70 -5.57 -13.54 2.02
N LYS A 71 -5.28 -13.74 0.73
CA LYS A 71 -4.67 -14.94 0.14
C LYS A 71 -3.17 -14.98 0.42
N ALA A 72 -2.44 -13.88 0.23
CA ALA A 72 -1.04 -13.74 0.59
C ALA A 72 -0.82 -13.87 2.11
N TYR A 73 -1.67 -13.25 2.93
CA TYR A 73 -1.69 -13.43 4.39
C TYR A 73 -1.98 -14.89 4.79
N ARG A 74 -2.95 -15.55 4.15
CA ARG A 74 -3.22 -16.98 4.36
C ARG A 74 -2.04 -17.87 3.95
N LEU A 75 -1.37 -17.58 2.84
CA LEU A 75 -0.18 -18.31 2.38
C LEU A 75 1.01 -18.11 3.32
N LEU A 76 1.27 -16.87 3.75
CA LEU A 76 2.34 -16.54 4.72
C LEU A 76 2.07 -17.13 6.12
N LYS A 77 0.81 -17.16 6.58
CA LYS A 77 0.40 -17.86 7.81
C LYS A 77 0.50 -19.38 7.67
N GLY A 78 0.09 -19.93 6.53
CA GLY A 78 0.16 -21.36 6.25
C GLY A 78 1.59 -21.91 6.24
N ILE A 79 2.58 -21.13 5.81
CA ILE A 79 4.00 -21.54 5.89
C ILE A 79 4.49 -21.64 7.35
N ARG A 80 3.94 -20.81 8.27
CA ARG A 80 4.31 -20.82 9.69
C ARG A 80 3.70 -22.00 10.46
N ASP A 81 2.50 -22.44 10.08
CA ASP A 81 1.82 -23.60 10.69
C ASP A 81 2.36 -24.96 10.20
N VAL A 82 3.19 -24.98 9.14
CA VAL A 82 3.82 -26.21 8.59
C VAL A 82 5.26 -26.38 9.09
N THR A 83 5.67 -25.64 10.12
CA THR A 83 6.83 -26.04 10.92
C THR A 83 6.29 -26.84 12.09
N PRO A 84 6.37 -28.19 12.10
CA PRO A 84 6.14 -28.93 13.31
C PRO A 84 7.16 -28.42 14.31
N GLY A 85 6.71 -27.98 15.49
CA GLY A 85 7.61 -27.82 16.61
C GLY A 85 8.29 -29.16 16.89
N VAL A 86 9.53 -29.26 16.46
CA VAL A 86 10.61 -30.09 16.99
C VAL A 86 11.82 -29.20 17.21
#